data_AF-A0A0G0F1Y3-F1
#
_entry.id   AF-A0A0G0F1Y3-F1
#
_cell.length_a   1.000
_cell.length_b   1.000
_cell.length_c   1.000
_cell.angle_alpha   90.00
_cell.angle_beta   90.00
_cell.angle_gamma   90.00
#
_symmetry.space_group_name_H-M   'P 1'
#
loop_
_entity.id
_entity.type
_entity.pdbx_description
1 polymer ?
#
loop_
_entity_poly.entity_id
_entity_poly.type
_entity_poly.pdbx_seq_one_letter_code
_entity_poly.pdbx_strand_id
1 'polypeptide(L)'
;MPKNSREKPTKKALHKELVKQMLTLATSGFGLVAALAWNNLIQEFVASYVKKFLPNGGSIISLLIYALVVTILAVIITYQLSKISERVKD
;
A
#
# COMPACT_ATOMS: atom_id res chain seq x y z
N MET A 1 -31.93 34.15 25.25
CA MET A 1 -32.37 33.79 23.89
C MET A 1 -31.33 32.89 23.24
N PRO A 2 -31.65 31.63 22.88
CA PRO A 2 -30.71 30.78 22.15
C PRO A 2 -30.71 31.15 20.66
N LYS A 3 -29.53 31.47 20.11
CA LYS A 3 -29.34 31.69 18.66
C LYS A 3 -29.42 30.35 17.92
N ASN A 4 -30.59 30.04 17.38
CA ASN A 4 -30.76 28.93 16.43
C ASN A 4 -30.15 29.32 15.07
N SER A 5 -28.89 28.98 14.86
CA SER A 5 -28.16 29.24 13.61
C SER A 5 -28.22 27.98 12.74
N ARG A 6 -29.25 27.87 11.90
CA ARG A 6 -29.24 26.95 10.76
C ARG A 6 -28.26 27.50 9.71
N GLU A 7 -26.96 27.29 9.91
CA GLU A 7 -25.97 27.57 8.87
C GLU A 7 -26.20 26.60 7.70
N LYS A 8 -26.62 27.14 6.55
CA LYS A 8 -26.69 26.37 5.31
C LYS A 8 -25.26 25.92 4.97
N PRO A 9 -25.02 24.64 4.63
CA PRO A 9 -23.68 24.19 4.29
C PRO A 9 -23.15 25.01 3.11
N THR A 10 -22.14 25.84 3.36
CA THR A 10 -21.51 26.70 2.36
C THR A 10 -21.03 25.80 1.22
N LYS A 11 -21.36 26.07 -0.05
CA LYS A 11 -21.01 25.23 -1.22
C LYS A 11 -19.54 24.74 -1.24
N LYS A 12 -18.64 25.52 -0.65
CA LYS A 12 -17.21 25.21 -0.45
C LYS A 12 -16.97 23.99 0.46
N ALA A 13 -17.75 23.84 1.53
CA ALA A 13 -17.67 22.69 2.45
C ALA A 13 -18.06 21.38 1.74
N LEU A 14 -19.12 21.42 0.91
CA LEU A 14 -19.55 20.26 0.11
C LEU A 14 -18.48 19.86 -0.91
N HIS A 15 -17.91 20.82 -1.65
CA HIS A 15 -16.83 20.52 -2.61
C HIS A 15 -15.60 19.92 -1.91
N LYS A 16 -15.24 20.44 -0.74
CA LYS A 16 -14.11 19.91 0.03
C LYS A 16 -14.33 18.45 0.42
N GLU A 17 -15.54 18.11 0.89
CA GLU A 17 -15.84 16.73 1.28
C GLU A 17 -15.88 15.77 0.08
N LEU A 18 -16.41 16.23 -1.07
CA LEU A 18 -16.40 15.45 -2.32
C LEU A 18 -14.97 15.17 -2.79
N VAL A 19 -14.10 16.18 -2.81
CA VAL A 19 -12.69 16.00 -3.19
C VAL A 19 -11.99 15.05 -2.22
N LYS A 20 -12.25 15.16 -0.91
CA LYS A 20 -11.72 14.24 0.09
C LYS A 20 -12.15 12.80 -0.16
N GLN A 21 -13.44 12.57 -0.44
CA GLN A 21 -13.95 11.24 -0.77
C GLN A 21 -13.34 10.69 -2.07
N MET A 22 -13.21 11.51 -3.11
CA MET A 22 -12.55 11.11 -4.35
C MET A 22 -11.09 10.72 -4.11
N LEU A 23 -10.35 11.50 -3.31
CA LEU A 23 -8.96 11.19 -2.93
C LEU A 23 -8.88 9.88 -2.15
N THR A 24 -9.77 9.65 -1.18
CA THR A 24 -9.81 8.39 -0.42
C THR A 24 -10.10 7.21 -1.34
N LEU A 25 -11.05 7.34 -2.27
CA LEU A 25 -11.43 6.27 -3.18
C LEU A 25 -10.31 5.95 -4.17
N ALA A 26 -9.70 6.99 -4.75
CA ALA A 26 -8.55 6.85 -5.66
C ALA A 26 -7.35 6.24 -4.94
N THR A 27 -6.99 6.75 -3.77
CA THR A 27 -5.83 6.26 -3.00
C THR A 27 -6.03 4.81 -2.55
N SER A 28 -7.24 4.45 -2.12
CA SER A 28 -7.59 3.06 -1.78
C SER A 28 -7.50 2.13 -2.99
N GLY A 29 -8.05 2.56 -4.14
CA GLY A 29 -7.98 1.81 -5.38
C GLY A 29 -6.54 1.60 -5.88
N PHE A 30 -5.73 2.66 -5.88
CA PHE A 30 -4.31 2.56 -6.25
C PHE A 30 -3.49 1.76 -5.23
N GLY A 31 -3.83 1.82 -3.94
CA GLY A 31 -3.21 0.99 -2.91
C GLY A 31 -3.40 -0.51 -3.21
N LEU A 32 -4.59 -0.92 -3.63
CA LEU A 32 -4.87 -2.30 -4.03
C LEU A 32 -4.08 -2.70 -5.28
N VAL A 33 -4.09 -1.86 -6.32
CA VAL A 33 -3.32 -2.11 -7.55
C VAL A 33 -1.82 -2.21 -7.26
N ALA A 34 -1.28 -1.32 -6.42
CA ALA A 34 0.12 -1.34 -6.02
C ALA A 34 0.47 -2.63 -5.26
N ALA A 35 -0.38 -3.08 -4.34
CA ALA A 35 -0.18 -4.33 -3.61
C ALA A 35 -0.11 -5.54 -4.58
N LEU A 36 -1.02 -5.59 -5.55
CA LEU A 36 -1.04 -6.65 -6.57
C LEU A 36 0.20 -6.59 -7.48
N ALA A 37 0.61 -5.40 -7.91
CA ALA A 37 1.78 -5.22 -8.76
C ALA A 37 3.07 -5.67 -8.06
N TRP A 38 3.26 -5.33 -6.78
CA TRP A 38 4.42 -5.78 -6.00
C TRP A 38 4.41 -7.29 -5.79
N ASN A 39 3.26 -7.89 -5.49
CA ASN A 39 3.13 -9.34 -5.38
C ASN A 39 3.59 -10.04 -6.69
N ASN A 40 3.05 -9.61 -7.83
CA ASN A 40 3.38 -10.21 -9.11
C ASN A 40 4.86 -10.02 -9.48
N LEU A 41 5.41 -8.82 -9.25
CA LEU A 41 6.82 -8.53 -9.50
C LEU A 41 7.74 -9.48 -8.71
N ILE A 42 7.48 -9.68 -7.43
CA ILE A 42 8.31 -10.55 -6.58
C ILE A 42 8.19 -12.01 -7.06
N GLN A 43 6.98 -12.47 -7.40
CA GLN A 43 6.77 -13.82 -7.91
C GLN A 43 7.50 -14.06 -9.23
N GLU A 44 7.37 -13.16 -10.21
CA GLU A 44 8.03 -13.28 -11.51
C GLU A 44 9.55 -13.16 -11.39
N PHE A 45 10.03 -12.26 -10.53
CA PHE A 45 11.46 -12.13 -10.25
C PHE A 45 12.02 -13.43 -9.70
N VAL A 46 11.39 -13.99 -8.67
CA VAL A 46 11.84 -15.25 -8.08
C VAL A 46 11.73 -16.40 -9.08
N ALA A 47 10.63 -16.50 -9.83
CA ALA A 47 10.46 -17.54 -10.85
C ALA A 47 11.51 -17.45 -11.97
N SER A 48 11.81 -16.24 -12.46
CA SER A 48 12.71 -16.02 -13.60
C SER A 48 14.18 -16.17 -13.23
N TYR A 49 14.57 -15.69 -12.04
CA TYR A 49 15.97 -15.70 -11.62
C TYR A 49 16.33 -16.96 -10.81
N VAL A 50 15.43 -17.54 -10.02
CA VAL A 50 15.77 -18.71 -9.17
C VAL A 50 15.59 -20.04 -9.90
N LYS A 51 14.51 -20.23 -10.67
CA LYS A 51 14.27 -21.52 -11.36
C LYS A 51 15.35 -21.82 -12.41
N LYS A 52 15.92 -20.80 -13.07
CA LYS A 52 17.02 -21.00 -14.03
C LYS A 52 18.26 -21.62 -13.40
N PHE A 53 18.47 -21.43 -12.10
CA PHE A 53 19.64 -21.95 -11.40
C PHE A 53 19.39 -23.32 -10.70
N LEU A 54 18.16 -23.82 -10.64
CA LEU A 54 17.80 -25.05 -9.90
C LEU A 54 16.91 -25.99 -10.75
N PRO A 55 17.50 -26.93 -11.51
CA PRO A 55 16.77 -27.70 -12.54
C PRO A 55 15.70 -28.68 -12.03
N ASN A 56 15.86 -29.32 -10.86
CA ASN A 56 15.08 -30.54 -10.55
C ASN A 56 14.34 -30.54 -9.18
N GLY A 57 14.41 -29.45 -8.40
CA GLY A 57 13.71 -29.30 -7.09
C GLY A 57 13.21 -27.89 -6.80
N GLY A 58 13.25 -27.01 -7.81
CA GLY A 58 13.19 -25.55 -7.63
C GLY A 58 11.85 -24.98 -7.19
N SER A 59 10.74 -25.72 -7.19
CA SER A 59 9.42 -25.16 -6.87
C SER A 59 9.31 -24.77 -5.39
N ILE A 60 9.69 -25.67 -4.47
CA ILE A 60 9.62 -25.39 -3.03
C ILE A 60 10.66 -24.35 -2.60
N ILE A 61 11.86 -24.42 -3.17
CA ILE A 61 12.96 -23.48 -2.89
C ILE A 61 12.62 -22.09 -3.43
N SER A 62 11.97 -22.00 -4.59
CA SER A 62 11.46 -20.72 -5.11
C SER A 62 10.40 -20.11 -4.20
N LEU A 63 9.47 -20.91 -3.65
CA LEU A 63 8.47 -20.43 -2.70
C LEU A 63 9.11 -19.96 -1.39
N LEU A 64 10.14 -20.65 -0.91
CA LEU A 64 10.90 -20.27 0.28
C LEU A 64 11.63 -18.93 0.08
N ILE A 65 12.29 -18.74 -1.07
CA ILE A 65 12.95 -17.47 -1.40
C ILE A 65 11.93 -16.35 -1.57
N TYR A 66 10.80 -16.60 -2.24
CA TYR A 66 9.69 -15.66 -2.32
C TYR A 66 9.24 -15.20 -0.93
N ALA A 67 8.98 -16.13 -0.01
CA ALA A 67 8.54 -15.82 1.35
C ALA A 67 9.59 -14.99 2.12
N LEU A 68 10.88 -15.31 1.95
CA LEU A 68 11.99 -14.57 2.56
C LEU A 68 12.07 -13.14 2.03
N VAL A 69 11.98 -12.96 0.70
CA VAL A 69 12.01 -11.64 0.05
C VAL A 69 10.82 -10.78 0.51
N VAL A 70 9.61 -11.34 0.54
CA VAL A 70 8.41 -10.63 1.00
C VAL A 70 8.56 -10.21 2.46
N THR A 71 9.10 -11.07 3.32
CA THR A 71 9.31 -10.76 4.75
C THR A 71 10.32 -9.63 4.93
N ILE A 72 11.45 -9.68 4.22
CA ILE A 72 12.46 -8.61 4.26
C ILE A 72 11.86 -7.29 3.78
N LEU A 73 11.14 -7.29 2.66
CA LEU A 73 10.48 -6.09 2.14
C LEU A 73 9.44 -5.54 3.12
N ALA A 74 8.65 -6.41 3.76
CA ALA A 74 7.67 -6.00 4.76
C ALA A 74 8.36 -5.32 5.94
N VAL A 75 9.46 -5.87 6.47
CA VAL A 75 10.24 -5.25 7.56
C VAL A 75 10.82 -3.90 7.12
N ILE A 76 11.40 -3.80 5.92
CA ILE A 76 11.95 -2.55 5.41
C ILE A 76 10.87 -1.48 5.27
N ILE A 77 9.74 -1.81 4.65
CA ILE A 77 8.64 -0.88 4.43
C ILE A 77 8.07 -0.44 5.78
N THR A 78 7.74 -1.37 6.66
CA THR A 78 7.19 -1.05 8.00
C THR A 78 8.16 -0.21 8.83
N TYR A 79 9.46 -0.51 8.81
CA TYR A 79 10.47 0.29 9.49
C TYR A 79 10.55 1.72 8.93
N GLN A 80 10.55 1.88 7.61
CA GLN A 80 10.56 3.20 6.99
C GLN A 80 9.29 4.00 7.30
N LEU A 81 8.12 3.35 7.27
CA LEU A 81 6.86 3.97 7.65
C LEU A 81 6.86 4.42 9.12
N SER A 82 7.41 3.62 10.04
CA SER A 82 7.57 4.00 11.44
C SER A 82 8.40 5.27 11.58
N LYS A 83 9.55 5.35 10.88
CA LYS A 83 10.42 6.54 10.90
C LYS A 83 9.76 7.79 10.33
N ILE A 84 8.94 7.64 9.28
CA ILE A 84 8.16 8.76 8.72
C ILE A 84 7.08 9.19 9.73
N SER A 85 6.41 8.23 10.38
CA SER A 85 5.38 8.53 11.37
C SER A 85 5.90 9.29 12.57
N GLU A 86 7.14 9.05 13.01
CA GLU A 86 7.78 9.81 14.09
C GLU A 86 7.96 11.27 13.66
N ARG A 87 8.52 11.51 12.47
CA ARG A 87 8.77 12.86 11.94
C ARG A 87 7.53 13.70 11.66
N VAL A 88 6.38 13.08 11.45
CA VAL A 88 5.11 13.79 11.20
C VAL A 88 4.37 14.12 12.51
N LYS A 89 4.71 13.44 13.61
CA LYS A 89 4.15 13.71 14.94
C LYS A 89 4.92 14.80 15.69
N ASP A 90 6.16 15.07 15.31
CA ASP A 90 6.96 16.22 15.75
C ASP A 90 6.68 17.48 14.89
#